data_AF-A0A963BSJ3-F1
#
_entry.id   AF-A0A963BSJ3-F1
#
_cell.length_a   1.000
_cell.length_b   1.000
_cell.length_c   1.000
_cell.angle_alpha   90.00
_cell.angle_beta   90.00
_cell.angle_gamma   90.00
#
_symmetry.space_group_name_H-M   'P 1'
#
loop_
_entity.id
_entity.type
_entity.pdbx_description
1 polymer ?
#
loop_
_entity_poly.entity_id
_entity_poly.type
_entity_poly.pdbx_seq_one_letter_code
_entity_poly.pdbx_strand_id
1 'polypeptide(L)'
;MKQRLVLVLFLLLNITPFGSAEAATVVIASDDWIFTNTGFSSRPVDTANFARNLAEYLTGGPGSKIHAYSSFQSLAQSSLVNTLTNAGYDYSTGTGITFDIQTLSQYDALFFGSDSLSQSQEGILTEYVNNGGGVYIHGGLGMNNPGGVAAAWNDFLSQYDIGFGTNFIGLGGATTISSTHPLFDGVSSLYMLNGHAIMGNNVIATTSGGTPLFAAASTVPIPAALWLFASGLLGLVGIIRKRTV
;
A
#
# COMPACT_ATOMS: atom_id res chain seq x y z
N MET A 1 64.20 9.91 23.20
CA MET A 1 63.28 9.47 22.13
C MET A 1 62.64 8.15 22.53
N LYS A 2 61.36 8.16 22.94
CA LYS A 2 60.53 6.94 23.08
C LYS A 2 59.14 7.29 22.57
N GLN A 3 58.88 7.01 21.29
CA GLN A 3 57.55 7.10 20.69
C GLN A 3 56.64 6.06 21.36
N ARG A 4 55.52 6.51 21.97
CA ARG A 4 54.47 5.63 22.47
C ARG A 4 53.48 5.38 21.34
N LEU A 5 53.44 4.13 20.93
CA LEU A 5 52.62 3.57 19.87
C LEU A 5 51.31 3.04 20.48
N VAL A 6 50.19 3.52 19.92
CA VAL A 6 48.92 2.81 19.61
C VAL A 6 48.03 2.29 20.75
N LEU A 7 46.78 2.74 20.72
CA LEU A 7 45.61 1.85 20.60
C LEU A 7 44.41 2.63 20.01
N VAL A 8 44.18 2.49 18.69
CA VAL A 8 42.92 2.89 18.05
C VAL A 8 42.09 1.61 17.94
N LEU A 9 41.02 1.54 18.74
CA LEU A 9 40.06 0.44 18.74
C LEU A 9 39.19 0.58 17.49
N PHE A 10 39.46 -0.23 16.46
CA PHE A 10 38.54 -0.41 15.34
C PHE A 10 37.39 -1.32 15.78
N LEU A 11 36.23 -0.72 16.02
CA LEU A 11 34.99 -1.45 16.23
C LEU A 11 34.51 -1.96 14.86
N LEU A 12 34.70 -3.25 14.58
CA LEU A 12 34.07 -3.93 13.46
C LEU A 12 32.57 -4.05 13.75
N LEU A 13 31.77 -3.08 13.29
CA LEU A 13 30.34 -3.32 13.12
C LEU A 13 30.19 -4.36 12.01
N ASN A 14 29.70 -5.55 12.37
CA ASN A 14 29.06 -6.44 11.40
C ASN A 14 27.82 -5.71 10.90
N ILE A 15 27.98 -4.94 9.82
CA ILE A 15 26.86 -4.44 9.04
C ILE A 15 26.32 -5.68 8.32
N THR A 16 25.39 -6.39 8.96
CA THR A 16 24.46 -7.23 8.21
C THR A 16 23.89 -6.33 7.11
N PRO A 17 23.91 -6.74 5.83
CA PRO A 17 23.21 -5.97 4.82
C PRO A 17 21.77 -5.87 5.29
N PHE A 18 21.34 -4.66 5.69
CA PHE A 18 19.93 -4.36 5.77
C PHE A 18 19.43 -4.69 4.37
N GLY A 19 18.54 -5.69 4.27
CA GLY A 19 17.80 -5.90 3.04
C GLY A 19 17.28 -4.54 2.59
N SER A 20 17.35 -4.26 1.29
CA SER A 20 16.75 -3.05 0.73
C SER A 20 15.38 -2.89 1.35
N ALA A 21 15.16 -1.80 2.10
CA ALA A 21 13.84 -1.50 2.60
C ALA A 21 12.96 -1.29 1.37
N GLU A 22 12.16 -2.29 1.03
CA GLU A 22 11.12 -2.19 0.00
C GLU A 22 10.27 -0.97 0.36
N ALA A 23 10.04 -0.09 -0.62
CA ALA A 23 9.24 1.10 -0.39
C ALA A 23 7.81 0.64 -0.06
N ALA A 24 7.33 1.00 1.12
CA ALA A 24 5.98 0.68 1.51
C ALA A 24 5.00 1.38 0.57
N THR A 25 3.96 0.68 0.14
CA THR A 25 3.14 1.13 -0.98
C THR A 25 1.66 1.03 -0.64
N VAL A 26 0.96 2.17 -0.70
CA VAL A 26 -0.49 2.25 -0.52
C VAL A 26 -1.13 2.70 -1.83
N VAL A 27 -2.02 1.89 -2.37
CA VAL A 27 -2.78 2.18 -3.60
C VAL A 27 -4.25 2.29 -3.27
N ILE A 28 -4.90 3.34 -3.76
CA ILE A 28 -6.36 3.47 -3.70
C ILE A 28 -6.99 3.50 -5.09
N ALA A 29 -8.14 2.84 -5.22
CA ALA A 29 -8.98 2.86 -6.41
C ALA A 29 -10.35 3.46 -6.09
N SER A 30 -10.92 4.22 -7.01
CA SER A 30 -12.23 4.86 -6.79
C SER A 30 -13.39 3.87 -6.68
N ASP A 31 -13.26 2.66 -7.23
CA ASP A 31 -14.39 1.77 -7.50
C ASP A 31 -14.04 0.30 -7.25
N ASP A 32 -15.01 -0.48 -6.77
CA ASP A 32 -14.88 -1.89 -6.44
C ASP A 32 -15.28 -2.80 -7.60
N TRP A 33 -16.10 -2.30 -8.52
CA TRP A 33 -16.59 -3.08 -9.66
C TRP A 33 -15.46 -3.56 -10.56
N ILE A 34 -14.29 -2.93 -10.48
CA ILE A 34 -13.06 -3.30 -11.20
C ILE A 34 -12.80 -4.81 -11.09
N PHE A 35 -12.79 -5.34 -9.87
CA PHE A 35 -12.41 -6.74 -9.61
C PHE A 35 -13.59 -7.71 -9.47
N THR A 36 -14.81 -7.25 -9.67
CA THR A 36 -15.96 -8.16 -9.77
C THR A 36 -15.83 -9.08 -10.98
N ASN A 37 -16.48 -10.24 -10.94
CA ASN A 37 -16.64 -11.12 -12.10
C ASN A 37 -17.23 -10.35 -13.29
N THR A 38 -18.12 -9.37 -13.06
CA THR A 38 -18.64 -8.47 -14.10
C THR A 38 -17.53 -7.61 -14.70
N GLY A 39 -16.67 -7.03 -13.87
CA GLY A 39 -15.54 -6.23 -14.33
C GLY A 39 -14.57 -7.02 -15.20
N PHE A 40 -14.19 -8.22 -14.73
CA PHE A 40 -13.41 -9.18 -15.53
C PHE A 40 -14.11 -9.61 -16.82
N SER A 41 -15.43 -9.80 -16.81
CA SER A 41 -16.17 -10.18 -18.02
C SER A 41 -16.25 -9.04 -19.03
N SER A 42 -16.38 -7.80 -18.56
CA SER A 42 -16.47 -6.61 -19.39
C SER A 42 -15.12 -6.18 -19.97
N ARG A 43 -14.03 -6.41 -19.23
CA ARG A 43 -12.66 -6.00 -19.57
C ARG A 43 -11.65 -7.11 -19.23
N PRO A 44 -11.71 -8.27 -19.91
CA PRO A 44 -10.96 -9.46 -19.49
C PRO A 44 -9.44 -9.29 -19.53
N VAL A 45 -8.91 -8.66 -20.59
CA VAL A 45 -7.46 -8.43 -20.71
C VAL A 45 -7.01 -7.33 -19.75
N ASP A 46 -7.67 -6.17 -19.82
CA ASP A 46 -7.30 -4.98 -19.04
C ASP A 46 -7.44 -5.21 -17.53
N THR A 47 -8.55 -5.79 -17.05
CA THR A 47 -8.73 -6.09 -15.62
C THR A 47 -7.73 -7.13 -15.13
N ALA A 48 -7.42 -8.15 -15.94
CA ALA A 48 -6.43 -9.15 -15.54
C ALA A 48 -5.00 -8.59 -15.52
N ASN A 49 -4.65 -7.70 -16.47
CA ASN A 49 -3.39 -6.97 -16.44
C ASN A 49 -3.31 -6.08 -15.21
N PHE A 50 -4.36 -5.30 -14.93
CA PHE A 50 -4.39 -4.44 -13.75
C PHE A 50 -4.23 -5.24 -12.45
N ALA A 51 -4.93 -6.37 -12.29
CA ALA A 51 -4.80 -7.22 -11.10
C ALA A 51 -3.36 -7.72 -10.91
N ARG A 52 -2.70 -8.19 -11.97
CA ARG A 52 -1.30 -8.66 -11.92
C ARG A 52 -0.33 -7.53 -11.65
N ASN A 53 -0.46 -6.41 -12.35
CA ASN A 53 0.41 -5.25 -12.16
C ASN A 53 0.29 -4.70 -10.73
N LEU A 54 -0.93 -4.68 -10.17
CA LEU A 54 -1.17 -4.30 -8.78
C LEU A 54 -0.49 -5.24 -7.80
N ALA A 55 -0.65 -6.56 -7.98
CA ALA A 55 0.00 -7.54 -7.13
C ALA A 55 1.53 -7.43 -7.22
N GLU A 56 2.09 -7.32 -8.42
CA GLU A 56 3.52 -7.11 -8.65
C GLU A 56 4.03 -5.83 -7.98
N TYR A 57 3.32 -4.72 -8.17
CA TYR A 57 3.72 -3.43 -7.63
C TYR A 57 3.70 -3.41 -6.10
N LEU A 58 2.78 -4.14 -5.47
CA LEU A 58 2.65 -4.19 -4.02
C LEU A 58 3.56 -5.23 -3.34
N THR A 59 4.00 -6.26 -4.07
CA THR A 59 4.67 -7.43 -3.47
C THR A 59 6.02 -7.80 -4.10
N GLY A 60 6.39 -7.16 -5.20
CA GLY A 60 7.66 -7.37 -5.91
C GLY A 60 7.75 -8.64 -6.76
N GLY A 61 6.71 -9.48 -6.85
CA GLY A 61 6.79 -10.70 -7.66
C GLY A 61 5.76 -11.79 -7.34
N PRO A 62 5.58 -12.77 -8.24
CA PRO A 62 4.93 -14.04 -7.93
C PRO A 62 5.62 -14.79 -6.78
N GLY A 63 4.88 -15.66 -6.08
CA GLY A 63 5.33 -16.35 -4.86
C GLY A 63 5.02 -15.60 -3.58
N SER A 64 4.60 -14.34 -3.68
CA SER A 64 4.16 -13.50 -2.56
C SER A 64 2.75 -13.84 -2.10
N LYS A 65 2.48 -13.54 -0.82
CA LYS A 65 1.22 -13.77 -0.13
C LYS A 65 0.37 -12.51 -0.06
N ILE A 66 -0.86 -12.63 -0.51
CA ILE A 66 -1.83 -11.53 -0.51
C ILE A 66 -3.07 -11.97 0.24
N HIS A 67 -3.54 -11.14 1.16
CA HIS A 67 -4.81 -11.37 1.85
C HIS A 67 -5.79 -10.23 1.62
N ALA A 68 -6.98 -10.55 1.11
CA ALA A 68 -8.09 -9.62 1.10
C ALA A 68 -8.85 -9.67 2.43
N TYR A 69 -8.55 -8.71 3.31
CA TYR A 69 -9.27 -8.50 4.55
C TYR A 69 -10.53 -7.66 4.26
N SER A 70 -11.59 -8.34 3.77
CA SER A 70 -12.82 -7.66 3.39
C SER A 70 -14.04 -8.57 3.38
N SER A 71 -15.22 -7.97 3.56
CA SER A 71 -16.51 -8.61 3.34
C SER A 71 -17.06 -8.41 1.91
N PHE A 72 -16.39 -7.60 1.09
CA PHE A 72 -16.83 -7.25 -0.26
C PHE A 72 -16.52 -8.34 -1.28
N GLN A 73 -17.53 -8.68 -2.07
CA GLN A 73 -17.41 -9.74 -3.07
C GLN A 73 -16.40 -9.42 -4.19
N SER A 74 -16.13 -8.14 -4.47
CA SER A 74 -15.13 -7.71 -5.47
C SER A 74 -13.76 -8.33 -5.21
N LEU A 75 -13.42 -8.56 -3.95
CA LEU A 75 -12.13 -9.14 -3.53
C LEU A 75 -12.20 -10.65 -3.27
N ALA A 76 -13.38 -11.27 -3.33
CA ALA A 76 -13.56 -12.71 -3.05
C ALA A 76 -14.08 -13.52 -4.24
N GLN A 77 -14.43 -12.86 -5.34
CA GLN A 77 -14.98 -13.52 -6.51
C GLN A 77 -13.93 -14.28 -7.33
N SER A 78 -14.39 -15.34 -7.99
CA SER A 78 -13.54 -16.32 -8.66
C SER A 78 -12.59 -15.74 -9.71
N SER A 79 -12.98 -14.70 -10.45
CA SER A 79 -12.12 -14.14 -11.50
C SER A 79 -10.86 -13.48 -10.95
N LEU A 80 -10.96 -12.73 -9.85
CA LEU A 80 -9.79 -12.14 -9.20
C LEU A 80 -8.91 -13.24 -8.60
N VAL A 81 -9.52 -14.14 -7.81
CA VAL A 81 -8.81 -15.25 -7.16
C VAL A 81 -8.03 -16.06 -8.20
N ASN A 82 -8.70 -16.54 -9.25
CA ASN A 82 -8.07 -17.33 -10.30
C ASN A 82 -6.98 -16.54 -11.05
N THR A 83 -7.17 -15.25 -11.28
CA THR A 83 -6.17 -14.42 -11.98
C THR A 83 -4.88 -14.33 -11.18
N LEU A 84 -4.97 -14.10 -9.87
CA LEU A 84 -3.80 -13.96 -9.01
C LEU A 84 -3.15 -15.32 -8.71
N THR A 85 -3.94 -16.36 -8.43
CA THR A 85 -3.40 -17.71 -8.21
C THR A 85 -2.72 -18.26 -9.45
N ASN A 86 -3.29 -18.06 -10.65
CA ASN A 86 -2.66 -18.50 -11.90
C ASN A 86 -1.41 -17.68 -12.26
N ALA A 87 -1.31 -16.45 -11.76
CA ALA A 87 -0.11 -15.63 -11.87
C ALA A 87 0.98 -16.02 -10.84
N GLY A 88 0.68 -16.94 -9.92
CA GLY A 88 1.62 -17.48 -8.95
C GLY A 88 1.61 -16.82 -7.57
N TYR A 89 0.62 -15.98 -7.26
CA TYR A 89 0.44 -15.41 -5.92
C TYR A 89 -0.36 -16.36 -5.01
N ASP A 90 -0.04 -16.39 -3.72
CA ASP A 90 -0.85 -17.05 -2.70
C ASP A 90 -1.94 -16.06 -2.23
N TYR A 91 -3.11 -16.15 -2.86
CA TYR A 91 -4.23 -15.23 -2.62
C TYR A 91 -5.28 -15.85 -1.70
N SER A 92 -5.54 -15.20 -0.57
CA SER A 92 -6.53 -15.60 0.42
C SER A 92 -7.50 -14.47 0.73
N THR A 93 -8.68 -14.78 1.29
CA THR A 93 -9.75 -13.81 1.49
C THR A 93 -10.49 -14.04 2.80
N GLY A 94 -11.10 -12.99 3.35
CA GLY A 94 -12.02 -13.05 4.49
C GLY A 94 -11.56 -12.19 5.65
N THR A 95 -12.35 -12.15 6.73
CA THR A 95 -12.06 -11.32 7.92
C THR A 95 -11.76 -12.15 9.17
N GLY A 96 -11.55 -13.46 9.00
CA GLY A 96 -11.37 -14.41 10.10
C GLY A 96 -9.96 -14.49 10.68
N ILE A 97 -9.02 -13.68 10.18
CA ILE A 97 -7.67 -13.59 10.73
C ILE A 97 -7.63 -12.62 11.91
N THR A 98 -6.70 -12.83 12.84
CA THR A 98 -6.44 -11.83 13.89
C THR A 98 -5.87 -10.57 13.26
N PHE A 99 -6.41 -9.41 13.63
CA PHE A 99 -5.90 -8.12 13.17
C PHE A 99 -4.81 -7.61 14.13
N ASP A 100 -3.62 -8.18 14.03
CA ASP A 100 -2.41 -7.76 14.76
C ASP A 100 -1.19 -7.77 13.84
N ILE A 101 -0.12 -7.07 14.23
CA ILE A 101 1.07 -6.95 13.38
C ILE A 101 1.73 -8.31 13.11
N GLN A 102 1.72 -9.22 14.07
CA GLN A 102 2.31 -10.56 13.92
C GLN A 102 1.62 -11.38 12.82
N THR A 103 0.30 -11.21 12.68
CA THR A 103 -0.49 -11.87 11.65
C THR A 103 -0.38 -11.15 10.32
N LEU A 104 -0.53 -9.82 10.31
CA LEU A 104 -0.47 -9.03 9.07
C LEU A 104 0.88 -9.14 8.37
N SER A 105 2.00 -9.13 9.12
CA SER A 105 3.35 -9.29 8.58
C SER A 105 3.65 -10.69 8.00
N GLN A 106 2.70 -11.62 7.99
CA GLN A 106 2.81 -12.88 7.23
C GLN A 106 2.38 -12.74 5.78
N TYR A 107 1.81 -11.59 5.40
CA TYR A 107 1.37 -11.26 4.05
C TYR A 107 2.23 -10.12 3.50
N ASP A 108 2.59 -10.23 2.22
CA ASP A 108 3.34 -9.21 1.51
C ASP A 108 2.44 -8.05 1.07
N ALA A 109 1.15 -8.31 0.83
CA ALA A 109 0.15 -7.27 0.65
C ALA A 109 -1.22 -7.59 1.27
N LEU A 110 -1.94 -6.53 1.63
CA LEU A 110 -3.31 -6.58 2.14
C LEU A 110 -4.26 -5.79 1.23
N PHE A 111 -5.37 -6.41 0.85
CA PHE A 111 -6.42 -5.78 0.05
C PHE A 111 -7.64 -5.51 0.93
N PHE A 112 -8.20 -4.31 0.82
CA PHE A 112 -9.35 -3.86 1.58
C PHE A 112 -10.43 -3.31 0.67
N GLY A 113 -11.68 -3.62 1.01
CA GLY A 113 -12.83 -2.93 0.43
C GLY A 113 -13.22 -1.71 1.26
N SER A 114 -14.47 -1.29 1.11
CA SER A 114 -15.05 -0.16 1.87
C SER A 114 -15.46 -0.53 3.31
N ASP A 115 -14.86 -1.58 3.90
CA ASP A 115 -15.06 -1.97 5.29
C ASP A 115 -14.32 -0.97 6.20
N SER A 116 -14.93 -0.56 7.32
CA SER A 116 -14.27 0.33 8.29
C SER A 116 -13.35 -0.44 9.23
N LEU A 117 -12.16 0.09 9.49
CA LEU A 117 -11.30 -0.35 10.57
C LEU A 117 -11.57 0.47 11.85
N SER A 118 -11.32 -0.11 13.01
CA SER A 118 -11.22 0.67 14.25
C SER A 118 -9.92 1.46 14.29
N GLN A 119 -9.88 2.54 15.07
CA GLN A 119 -8.66 3.36 15.21
C GLN A 119 -7.43 2.56 15.68
N SER A 120 -7.60 1.54 16.51
CA SER A 120 -6.49 0.64 16.90
C SER A 120 -6.00 -0.22 15.74
N GLN A 121 -6.92 -0.67 14.87
CA GLN A 121 -6.57 -1.43 13.66
C GLN A 121 -5.88 -0.55 12.62
N GLU A 122 -6.30 0.72 12.46
CA GLU A 122 -5.59 1.67 11.60
C GLU A 122 -4.14 1.91 12.06
N GLY A 123 -3.91 1.96 13.38
CA GLY A 123 -2.56 2.02 13.95
C GLY A 123 -1.71 0.80 13.58
N ILE A 124 -2.29 -0.40 13.65
CA ILE A 124 -1.63 -1.66 13.25
C ILE A 124 -1.37 -1.67 11.73
N LEU A 125 -2.31 -1.19 10.91
CA LEU A 125 -2.12 -1.10 9.47
C LEU A 125 -1.02 -0.10 9.10
N THR A 126 -0.94 1.02 9.81
CA THR A 126 0.14 2.00 9.67
C THR A 126 1.49 1.37 10.01
N GLU A 127 1.56 0.58 11.09
CA GLU A 127 2.77 -0.18 11.45
C GLU A 127 3.15 -1.20 10.36
N TYR A 128 2.17 -1.94 9.83
CA TYR A 128 2.37 -2.89 8.74
C TYR A 128 2.96 -2.22 7.49
N VAL A 129 2.38 -1.08 7.06
CA VAL A 129 2.91 -0.31 5.92
C VAL A 129 4.31 0.19 6.24
N ASN A 130 4.55 0.79 7.41
CA ASN A 130 5.89 1.29 7.77
C ASN A 130 6.98 0.20 7.80
N ASN A 131 6.58 -1.07 7.96
CA ASN A 131 7.46 -2.24 7.89
C ASN A 131 7.63 -2.81 6.47
N GLY A 132 7.16 -2.10 5.43
CA GLY A 132 7.31 -2.46 4.02
C GLY A 132 6.11 -3.19 3.40
N GLY A 133 5.01 -3.35 4.14
CA GLY A 133 3.81 -4.03 3.62
C GLY A 133 3.08 -3.23 2.54
N GLY A 134 2.56 -3.94 1.53
CA GLY A 134 1.73 -3.36 0.47
C GLY A 134 0.25 -3.29 0.84
N VAL A 135 -0.43 -2.20 0.50
CA VAL A 135 -1.87 -2.03 0.76
C VAL A 135 -2.59 -1.58 -0.50
N TYR A 136 -3.69 -2.26 -0.81
CA TYR A 136 -4.69 -1.81 -1.77
C TYR A 136 -6.02 -1.56 -1.07
N ILE A 137 -6.62 -0.39 -1.27
CA ILE A 137 -7.97 -0.08 -0.78
C ILE A 137 -8.81 0.39 -1.96
N HIS A 138 -10.01 -0.17 -2.14
CA HIS A 138 -10.96 0.38 -3.11
C HIS A 138 -12.15 1.03 -2.41
N GLY A 139 -12.58 2.17 -2.96
CA GLY A 139 -13.94 2.68 -2.77
C GLY A 139 -14.92 1.89 -3.65
N GLY A 140 -16.15 2.39 -3.76
CA GLY A 140 -17.18 1.76 -4.59
C GLY A 140 -17.84 0.57 -3.90
N LEU A 141 -19.17 0.46 -4.05
CA LEU A 141 -20.13 -0.39 -3.34
C LEU A 141 -19.99 -0.52 -1.81
N GLY A 142 -21.14 -0.62 -1.14
CA GLY A 142 -21.24 -0.85 0.30
C GLY A 142 -21.69 0.34 1.12
N MET A 143 -21.55 1.55 0.59
CA MET A 143 -22.07 2.73 1.24
C MET A 143 -22.89 3.55 0.28
N ASN A 144 -24.19 3.63 0.50
CA ASN A 144 -25.03 4.76 0.05
C ASN A 144 -24.58 6.11 0.70
N ASN A 145 -23.36 6.13 1.25
CA ASN A 145 -22.79 7.14 2.10
C ASN A 145 -21.28 7.26 1.76
N PRO A 146 -20.94 7.88 0.62
CA PRO A 146 -19.54 8.11 0.27
C PRO A 146 -18.77 8.93 1.32
N GLY A 147 -19.47 9.75 2.11
CA GLY A 147 -18.90 10.39 3.29
C GLY A 147 -18.47 9.41 4.39
N GLY A 148 -19.13 8.26 4.51
CA GLY A 148 -18.76 7.20 5.44
C GLY A 148 -17.47 6.49 5.07
N VAL A 149 -17.23 6.22 3.77
CA VAL A 149 -15.98 5.59 3.30
C VAL A 149 -14.82 6.55 3.51
N ALA A 150 -15.02 7.82 3.14
CA ALA A 150 -14.05 8.87 3.39
C ALA A 150 -13.72 8.98 4.89
N ALA A 151 -14.73 8.97 5.77
CA ALA A 151 -14.50 9.01 7.22
C ALA A 151 -13.80 7.76 7.76
N ALA A 152 -14.05 6.58 7.17
CA ALA A 152 -13.47 5.32 7.61
C ALA A 152 -12.01 5.12 7.18
N TRP A 153 -11.54 5.85 6.16
CA TRP A 153 -10.21 5.62 5.59
C TRP A 153 -9.32 6.86 5.60
N ASN A 154 -9.86 8.08 5.59
CA ASN A 154 -9.02 9.27 5.41
C ASN A 154 -8.12 9.56 6.61
N ASP A 155 -8.44 9.09 7.82
CA ASP A 155 -7.54 9.18 8.97
C ASP A 155 -6.25 8.39 8.68
N PHE A 156 -6.36 7.17 8.16
CA PHE A 156 -5.22 6.38 7.68
C PHE A 156 -4.57 6.98 6.43
N LEU A 157 -5.34 7.28 5.39
CA LEU A 157 -4.85 7.67 4.06
C LEU A 157 -4.19 9.05 4.01
N SER A 158 -4.61 9.99 4.86
CA SER A 158 -4.06 11.34 4.88
C SER A 158 -2.57 11.38 5.24
N GLN A 159 -2.06 10.36 5.93
CA GLN A 159 -0.63 10.18 6.20
C GLN A 159 0.21 9.98 4.93
N TYR A 160 -0.45 9.64 3.82
CA TYR A 160 0.14 9.30 2.53
C TYR A 160 -0.23 10.30 1.42
N ASP A 161 -0.78 11.47 1.78
CA ASP A 161 -1.24 12.53 0.86
C ASP A 161 -2.23 12.04 -0.22
N ILE A 162 -3.03 11.01 0.12
CA ILE A 162 -4.10 10.43 -0.72
C ILE A 162 -5.38 10.31 0.11
N GLY A 163 -6.53 10.14 -0.54
CA GLY A 163 -7.79 9.94 0.18
C GLY A 163 -9.01 9.80 -0.72
N PHE A 164 -10.15 9.48 -0.10
CA PHE A 164 -11.45 9.46 -0.74
C PHE A 164 -12.18 10.78 -0.48
N GLY A 165 -12.83 11.31 -1.51
CA GLY A 165 -13.79 12.40 -1.38
C GLY A 165 -15.14 11.89 -0.91
N THR A 166 -15.98 12.82 -0.45
CA THR A 166 -17.29 12.54 0.16
C THR A 166 -18.43 12.37 -0.86
N ASN A 167 -18.11 12.28 -2.16
CA ASN A 167 -19.08 12.21 -3.25
C ASN A 167 -18.71 11.13 -4.28
N PHE A 168 -19.71 10.65 -5.00
CA PHE A 168 -19.50 9.81 -6.18
C PHE A 168 -19.18 10.63 -7.44
N ILE A 169 -18.41 10.04 -8.35
CA ILE A 169 -17.99 10.66 -9.62
C ILE A 169 -18.78 10.16 -10.85
N GLY A 170 -19.86 9.41 -10.64
CA GLY A 170 -20.85 9.09 -11.69
C GLY A 170 -20.30 8.28 -12.88
N LEU A 171 -19.35 7.37 -12.63
CA LEU A 171 -18.80 6.48 -13.65
C LEU A 171 -19.79 5.38 -14.05
N GLY A 172 -19.71 4.90 -15.28
CA GLY A 172 -20.56 3.80 -15.74
C GLY A 172 -19.95 3.01 -16.88
N GLY A 173 -19.78 1.71 -16.66
CA GLY A 173 -19.29 0.79 -17.67
C GLY A 173 -17.80 0.93 -17.90
N ALA A 174 -17.40 0.84 -19.15
CA ALA A 174 -16.00 0.91 -19.53
C ALA A 174 -15.45 2.33 -19.42
N THR A 175 -14.62 2.55 -18.41
CA THR A 175 -13.96 3.82 -18.14
C THR A 175 -12.54 3.76 -18.69
N THR A 176 -12.23 4.61 -19.67
CA THR A 176 -10.87 4.75 -20.22
C THR A 176 -9.90 5.24 -19.15
N ILE A 177 -8.74 4.58 -19.06
CA ILE A 177 -7.68 4.95 -18.13
C ILE A 177 -6.63 5.78 -18.88
N SER A 178 -6.30 6.95 -18.33
CA SER A 178 -5.19 7.80 -18.78
C SER A 178 -4.11 7.77 -17.70
N SER A 179 -3.00 7.08 -17.99
CA SER A 179 -1.87 6.95 -17.08
C SER A 179 -0.59 6.54 -17.82
N THR A 180 0.56 6.92 -17.27
CA THR A 180 1.88 6.38 -17.62
C THR A 180 2.48 5.54 -16.48
N HIS A 181 1.70 5.29 -15.43
CA HIS A 181 2.16 4.56 -14.26
C HIS A 181 2.21 3.05 -14.56
N PRO A 182 3.26 2.32 -14.12
CA PRO A 182 3.41 0.88 -14.43
C PRO A 182 2.22 0.00 -14.05
N LEU A 183 1.44 0.41 -13.03
CA LEU A 183 0.17 -0.23 -12.68
C LEU A 183 -0.80 -0.40 -13.86
N PHE A 184 -0.71 0.47 -14.87
CA PHE A 184 -1.60 0.48 -16.03
C PHE A 184 -0.92 0.01 -17.33
N ASP A 185 0.25 -0.65 -17.23
CA ASP A 185 0.88 -1.27 -18.40
C ASP A 185 -0.06 -2.33 -19.01
N GLY A 186 -0.44 -2.11 -20.28
CA GLY A 186 -1.40 -2.95 -20.97
C GLY A 186 -2.85 -2.82 -20.47
N VAL A 187 -3.19 -1.71 -19.79
CA VAL A 187 -4.54 -1.41 -19.28
C VAL A 187 -5.06 -0.15 -19.95
N SER A 188 -6.02 -0.30 -20.87
CA SER A 188 -6.62 0.85 -21.59
C SER A 188 -7.92 1.35 -20.96
N SER A 189 -8.67 0.46 -20.34
CA SER A 189 -9.95 0.77 -19.70
C SER A 189 -10.32 -0.26 -18.62
N LEU A 190 -11.01 0.18 -17.58
CA LEU A 190 -11.54 -0.68 -16.52
C LEU A 190 -13.06 -0.52 -16.43
N TYR A 191 -13.75 -1.57 -16.01
CA TYR A 191 -15.17 -1.48 -15.73
C TYR A 191 -15.38 -0.85 -14.35
N MET A 192 -16.15 0.24 -14.29
CA MET A 192 -16.41 1.00 -13.07
C MET A 192 -17.90 1.41 -13.04
N LEU A 193 -18.48 1.50 -11.86
CA LEU A 193 -19.88 1.88 -11.68
C LEU A 193 -20.04 2.69 -10.38
N ASN A 194 -20.14 4.01 -10.52
CA ASN A 194 -20.29 4.98 -9.43
C ASN A 194 -19.11 4.98 -8.42
N GLY A 195 -17.89 5.14 -8.91
CA GLY A 195 -16.71 5.30 -8.06
C GLY A 195 -16.75 6.55 -7.14
N HIS A 196 -15.93 6.52 -6.10
CA HIS A 196 -15.65 7.65 -5.22
C HIS A 196 -14.72 8.66 -5.88
N ALA A 197 -14.89 9.94 -5.56
CA ALA A 197 -13.85 10.92 -5.87
C ALA A 197 -12.53 10.51 -5.18
N ILE A 198 -11.42 10.62 -5.89
CA ILE A 198 -10.08 10.50 -5.31
C ILE A 198 -9.55 11.90 -5.06
N MET A 199 -8.95 12.11 -3.89
CA MET A 199 -8.34 13.35 -3.44
C MET A 199 -6.86 13.13 -3.11
N GLY A 200 -6.12 14.23 -2.98
CA GLY A 200 -4.69 14.22 -2.65
C GLY A 200 -3.81 14.54 -3.85
N ASN A 201 -2.50 14.47 -3.64
CA ASN A 201 -1.50 14.92 -4.62
C ASN A 201 -0.92 13.78 -5.45
N ASN A 202 -1.04 12.53 -4.98
CA ASN A 202 -0.39 11.38 -5.62
C ASN A 202 -1.33 10.61 -6.56
N VAL A 203 -2.10 11.34 -7.37
CA VAL A 203 -2.98 10.74 -8.40
C VAL A 203 -2.12 10.13 -9.50
N ILE A 204 -2.33 8.83 -9.75
CA ILE A 204 -1.54 8.07 -10.74
C ILE A 204 -2.33 7.75 -12.01
N ALA A 205 -3.66 7.87 -11.99
CA ALA A 205 -4.49 7.66 -13.16
C ALA A 205 -5.81 8.42 -13.09
N THR A 206 -6.25 8.86 -14.27
CA THR A 206 -7.47 9.63 -14.45
C THR A 206 -8.32 9.09 -15.59
N THR A 207 -9.55 9.58 -15.71
CA THR A 207 -10.33 9.46 -16.96
C THR A 207 -9.69 10.30 -18.06
N SER A 208 -10.11 10.12 -19.32
CA SER A 208 -9.73 11.03 -20.41
C SER A 208 -10.15 12.50 -20.17
N GLY A 209 -11.14 12.73 -19.31
CA GLY A 209 -11.59 14.06 -18.89
C GLY A 209 -10.82 14.62 -17.68
N GLY A 210 -9.81 13.91 -17.18
CA GLY A 210 -8.97 14.34 -16.05
C GLY A 210 -9.56 14.03 -14.67
N THR A 211 -10.67 13.29 -14.56
CA THR A 211 -11.23 12.88 -13.26
C THR A 211 -10.31 11.86 -12.59
N PRO A 212 -9.81 12.10 -11.36
CA PRO A 212 -8.98 11.14 -10.62
C PRO A 212 -9.70 9.81 -10.38
N LEU A 213 -9.01 8.70 -10.68
CA LEU A 213 -9.53 7.34 -10.50
C LEU A 213 -8.67 6.51 -9.55
N PHE A 214 -7.37 6.76 -9.51
CA PHE A 214 -6.41 6.03 -8.67
C PHE A 214 -5.37 6.97 -8.11
N ALA A 215 -4.92 6.69 -6.89
CA ALA A 215 -3.77 7.34 -6.29
C ALA A 215 -2.88 6.28 -5.64
N ALA A 216 -1.58 6.53 -5.59
CA ALA A 216 -0.63 5.64 -4.94
C ALA A 216 0.45 6.45 -4.21
N ALA A 217 0.86 5.98 -3.05
CA ALA A 217 1.93 6.56 -2.28
C ALA A 217 2.98 5.50 -1.98
N SER A 218 4.25 5.87 -2.15
CA SER A 218 5.39 5.06 -1.73
C SER A 218 6.11 5.78 -0.59
N THR A 219 6.18 5.18 0.60
CA THR A 219 7.02 5.69 1.69
C THR A 219 8.28 4.86 1.75
N VAL A 220 9.44 5.53 1.69
CA VAL A 220 10.70 4.86 1.98
C VAL A 220 10.79 4.76 3.49
N PRO A 221 10.85 3.55 4.09
CA PRO A 221 11.04 3.43 5.53
C PRO A 221 12.30 4.19 5.92
N ILE A 222 12.20 5.11 6.88
CA ILE A 222 13.39 5.81 7.37
C ILE A 222 14.33 4.72 7.91
N PRO A 223 15.52 4.51 7.30
CA PRO A 223 16.37 3.42 7.72
C PRO A 223 16.66 3.55 9.22
N ALA A 224 16.63 2.45 9.96
CA ALA A 224 17.00 2.44 11.39
C ALA A 224 18.37 3.11 11.64
N ALA A 225 19.22 3.18 10.60
CA ALA A 225 20.45 3.96 10.58
C ALA A 225 20.25 5.44 10.95
N LEU A 226 19.16 6.11 10.54
CA LEU A 226 18.89 7.51 10.89
C LEU A 226 18.70 7.70 12.41
N TRP A 227 18.02 6.75 13.06
CA TRP A 227 17.90 6.70 14.52
C TRP A 227 19.25 6.38 15.21
N LEU A 228 20.06 5.53 14.59
CA LEU A 228 21.40 5.18 15.07
C LEU A 228 22.38 6.37 14.97
N PHE A 229 22.27 7.18 13.92
CA PHE A 229 23.04 8.42 13.77
C PHE A 229 22.57 9.52 14.73
N ALA A 230 21.25 9.68 14.93
CA ALA A 230 20.71 10.66 15.87
C ALA A 230 21.09 10.34 17.33
N SER A 231 21.00 9.06 17.73
CA SER A 231 21.40 8.62 19.08
C SER A 231 22.91 8.64 19.29
N GLY A 232 23.71 8.28 18.28
CA GLY A 232 25.17 8.39 18.30
C GLY A 232 25.67 9.83 18.50
N LEU A 233 25.00 10.82 17.87
CA LEU A 233 25.35 12.23 18.02
C LEU A 233 25.07 12.75 19.44
N LEU A 234 23.95 12.35 20.05
CA LEU A 234 23.62 12.68 21.44
C LEU A 234 24.61 12.05 22.44
N GLY A 235 25.04 10.82 22.19
CA GLY A 235 26.10 10.16 22.97
C GLY A 235 27.43 10.92 22.90
N LEU A 236 27.80 11.45 21.74
CA LEU A 236 29.05 12.21 21.56
C LEU A 236 29.02 13.56 22.30
N VAL A 237 27.88 14.27 22.31
CA VAL A 237 27.70 15.52 23.06
C VAL A 237 27.82 15.29 24.58
N GLY A 238 27.31 14.15 25.07
CA GLY A 238 27.45 13.75 26.47
C GLY A 238 28.90 13.48 26.90
N ILE A 239 29.73 12.92 26.00
CA ILE A 239 31.15 12.63 26.27
C ILE A 239 32.00 13.90 26.25
N ILE A 240 31.72 14.85 25.35
CA ILE A 240 32.45 16.12 25.26
C ILE A 240 32.24 16.98 26.53
N ARG A 241 31.06 16.93 27.15
CA ARG A 241 30.78 17.67 28.40
C ARG A 241 31.50 17.16 29.64
N LYS A 242 31.96 15.91 29.66
CA LYS A 242 32.66 15.33 30.83
C LYS A 242 34.17 15.57 30.86
N ARG A 243 34.75 16.20 29.84
CA ARG A 243 36.20 16.45 29.75
C ARG A 243 36.64 17.87 30.16
N THR A 244 35.72 18.70 30.65
CA THR A 244 36.01 20.10 30.99
C THR A 244 35.77 20.43 32.48
N VAL A 245 35.96 19.45 33.38
CA VAL A 245 36.04 19.68 34.83
C VAL A 245 37.29 19.02 35.36
#